data_AF-A0A6L9GB71-F1
#
_entry.id   AF-A0A6L9GB71-F1
#
_cell.length_a   1.000
_cell.length_b   1.000
_cell.length_c   1.000
_cell.angle_alpha   90.00
_cell.angle_beta   90.00
_cell.angle_gamma   90.00
#
_symmetry.space_group_name_H-M   'P 1'
#
loop_
_entity.id
_entity.type
_entity.pdbx_description
1 polymer ?
#
loop_
_entity_poly.entity_id
_entity_poly.type
_entity_poly.pdbx_seq_one_letter_code
_entity_poly.pdbx_strand_id
1 'polypeptide(L)'
;NEDLVTGQVVNWSHTNNFVRLDLKFGTSYDDDPHEVSKIAINAAMTVKRVMAQRTPVCWITGFGDSSVDYVLRFWITDSEGGLTNVRGQVFLALWDAFKKH
;
A
#
# COMPACT_ATOMS: atom_id res chain seq x y z
N ASN A 1 24.00 21.24 -14.94
CA ASN A 1 24.59 20.20 -14.06
C ASN A 1 23.77 20.19 -12.78
N GLU A 2 22.51 19.78 -12.91
CA GLU A 2 21.49 19.87 -11.87
C GLU A 2 20.92 18.47 -11.67
N ASP A 3 21.52 17.70 -10.77
CA ASP A 3 20.91 16.49 -10.24
C ASP A 3 20.47 16.80 -8.81
N LEU A 4 19.25 17.35 -8.71
CA LEU A 4 18.52 17.53 -7.47
C LEU A 4 18.08 16.14 -6.98
N VAL A 5 19.00 15.47 -6.27
CA VAL A 5 18.67 14.35 -5.39
C VAL A 5 17.68 14.87 -4.36
N THR A 6 16.39 14.61 -4.60
CA THR A 6 15.32 14.77 -3.61
C THR A 6 15.52 13.69 -2.55
N GLY A 7 16.48 13.92 -1.66
CA GLY A 7 16.70 13.12 -0.47
C GLY A 7 15.43 13.14 0.37
N GLN A 8 14.68 12.04 0.35
CA GLN A 8 13.65 11.79 1.34
C GLN A 8 14.32 11.88 2.71
N VAL A 9 14.10 12.98 3.40
CA VAL A 9 14.48 13.15 4.80
C VAL A 9 13.58 12.21 5.59
N VAL A 10 14.03 10.96 5.73
CA VAL A 10 13.44 10.02 6.68
C VAL A 10 13.78 10.57 8.05
N ASN A 11 12.78 11.21 8.66
CA ASN A 11 12.88 11.78 9.98
C ASN A 11 12.92 10.63 10.99
N TRP A 12 14.12 10.15 11.31
CA TRP A 12 14.37 9.16 12.35
C TRP A 12 14.40 9.85 13.70
N SER A 13 13.22 10.14 14.24
CA SER A 13 13.08 10.56 15.63
C SER A 13 12.18 9.57 16.37
N HIS A 14 12.80 8.79 17.26
CA HIS A 14 12.20 8.06 18.39
C HIS A 14 11.44 6.74 18.15
N THR A 15 12.17 5.64 18.42
CA THR A 15 11.74 4.52 19.28
C THR A 15 10.46 3.78 18.89
N ASN A 16 10.22 3.60 17.60
CA ASN A 16 9.18 2.70 17.12
C ASN A 16 9.61 2.16 15.76
N ASN A 17 9.90 0.85 15.68
CA ASN A 17 10.31 0.16 14.44
C ASN A 17 9.17 0.04 13.40
N PHE A 18 8.23 0.99 13.41
CA PHE A 18 7.09 1.00 12.51
C PHE A 18 7.46 1.70 11.22
N VAL A 19 7.52 0.94 10.14
CA VAL A 19 7.71 1.49 8.80
C VAL A 19 6.36 1.63 8.13
N ARG A 20 6.08 2.82 7.61
CA ARG A 20 4.92 3.07 6.76
C ARG A 20 5.28 2.75 5.31
N LEU A 21 4.47 1.91 4.68
CA LEU A 21 4.59 1.59 3.28
C LEU A 21 3.36 2.08 2.52
N ASP A 22 3.62 2.70 1.37
CA ASP A 22 2.61 3.11 0.42
C ASP A 22 2.75 2.22 -0.83
N LEU A 23 1.63 1.65 -1.27
CA LEU A 23 1.50 0.78 -2.44
C LEU A 23 0.52 1.41 -3.41
N LYS A 24 0.96 1.67 -4.63
CA LYS A 24 0.13 2.27 -5.69
C LYS A 24 -0.38 1.18 -6.61
N PHE A 25 -1.67 1.21 -6.93
CA PHE A 25 -2.30 0.30 -7.88
C PHE A 25 -3.46 1.02 -8.57
N GLY A 26 -3.89 0.51 -9.72
CA GLY A 26 -5.05 1.03 -10.45
C GLY A 26 -6.06 -0.07 -10.74
N THR A 27 -7.34 0.29 -10.79
CA THR A 27 -8.44 -0.62 -11.18
C THR A 27 -9.24 -0.02 -12.33
N SER A 28 -10.14 -0.81 -12.94
CA SER A 28 -10.99 -0.31 -14.01
C SER A 28 -11.91 0.80 -13.49
N TYR A 29 -12.37 1.66 -14.39
CA TYR A 29 -13.46 2.61 -14.12
C TYR A 29 -14.82 1.93 -13.94
N ASP A 30 -14.94 0.68 -14.40
CA ASP A 30 -16.16 -0.13 -14.25
C ASP A 30 -16.31 -0.70 -12.83
N ASP A 31 -15.23 -0.73 -12.04
CA ASP A 31 -15.22 -1.25 -10.68
C ASP A 31 -15.70 -0.17 -9.69
N ASP A 32 -16.54 -0.55 -8.70
CA ASP A 32 -16.96 0.38 -7.66
C ASP A 32 -15.76 0.76 -6.76
N PRO A 33 -15.35 2.05 -6.71
CA PRO A 33 -14.21 2.48 -5.90
C PRO A 33 -14.35 2.20 -4.40
N HIS A 34 -15.59 2.16 -3.89
CA HIS A 34 -15.86 1.81 -2.49
C HIS A 34 -15.58 0.33 -2.22
N GLU A 35 -15.97 -0.54 -3.15
CA GLU A 35 -15.71 -1.98 -3.04
C GLU A 35 -14.23 -2.28 -3.21
N VAL A 36 -13.58 -1.69 -4.23
CA VAL A 36 -12.13 -1.80 -4.46
C VAL A 36 -11.36 -1.41 -3.21
N SER A 37 -11.71 -0.27 -2.59
CA SER A 37 -11.05 0.20 -1.36
C SER A 37 -11.21 -0.78 -0.20
N LYS A 38 -12.42 -1.33 -0.03
CA LYS A 38 -12.72 -2.31 1.03
C LYS A 38 -11.97 -3.62 0.82
N ILE A 39 -11.96 -4.14 -0.41
CA ILE A 39 -11.22 -5.35 -0.78
C ILE A 39 -9.73 -5.13 -0.56
N ALA A 40 -9.20 -3.97 -0.97
CA ALA A 40 -7.77 -3.66 -0.81
C ALA A 40 -7.31 -3.62 0.64
N ILE A 41 -8.10 -3.00 1.53
CA ILE A 41 -7.83 -2.97 2.97
C ILE A 41 -7.87 -4.39 3.55
N ASN A 42 -8.88 -5.18 3.20
CA ASN A 42 -9.01 -6.55 3.68
C ASN A 42 -7.87 -7.44 3.20
N ALA A 43 -7.47 -7.32 1.93
CA ALA A 43 -6.34 -8.03 1.36
C ALA A 43 -5.03 -7.71 2.10
N ALA A 44 -4.77 -6.43 2.37
CA ALA A 44 -3.59 -6.00 3.13
C ALA A 44 -3.55 -6.61 4.53
N MET A 45 -4.72 -6.71 5.19
CA MET A 45 -4.86 -7.31 6.52
C MET A 45 -4.58 -8.82 6.55
N THR A 46 -4.67 -9.53 5.42
CA THR A 46 -4.31 -10.96 5.35
C THR A 46 -2.81 -11.21 5.46
N VAL A 47 -1.99 -10.19 5.18
CA VAL A 47 -0.54 -10.29 5.21
C VAL A 47 -0.05 -10.17 6.65
N LYS A 48 0.54 -11.25 7.19
CA LYS A 48 0.95 -11.34 8.60
C LYS A 48 1.87 -10.20 9.08
N ARG A 49 2.66 -9.61 8.19
CA ARG A 49 3.60 -8.52 8.50
C ARG A 49 2.93 -7.15 8.59
N VAL A 50 1.68 -7.03 8.14
CA VAL A 50 0.89 -5.81 8.22
C VAL A 50 0.28 -5.70 9.62
N MET A 51 0.40 -4.52 10.23
CA MET A 51 -0.09 -4.27 11.56
C MET A 51 -1.62 -4.12 11.59
N ALA A 52 -2.31 -5.08 12.20
CA ALA A 52 -3.74 -4.98 12.43
C ALA A 52 -4.16 -3.82 13.34
N GLN A 53 -3.29 -3.44 14.31
CA GLN A 53 -3.54 -2.30 15.21
C GLN A 53 -3.56 -0.94 14.50
N ARG A 54 -2.89 -0.83 13.35
CA ARG A 54 -2.89 0.36 12.50
C ARG A 54 -3.50 -0.03 11.16
N THR A 55 -4.82 -0.06 11.13
CA THR A 55 -5.61 -0.52 9.99
C THR A 55 -5.10 0.13 8.69
N PRO A 56 -4.84 -0.68 7.65
CA PRO A 56 -4.53 -0.18 6.32
C PRO A 56 -5.62 0.77 5.83
N VAL A 57 -5.21 1.79 5.10
CA VAL A 57 -6.13 2.75 4.48
C VAL A 57 -5.89 2.76 2.98
N CYS A 58 -6.98 2.81 2.21
CA CYS A 58 -6.93 2.94 0.76
C CYS A 58 -7.57 4.26 0.36
N TRP A 59 -6.90 5.04 -0.48
CA TRP A 59 -7.39 6.32 -0.99
C TRP A 59 -7.26 6.38 -2.50
N ILE A 60 -8.25 6.96 -3.17
CA ILE A 60 -8.13 7.35 -4.57
C ILE A 60 -7.17 8.54 -4.62
N THR A 61 -6.10 8.41 -5.41
CA THR A 61 -5.13 9.48 -5.64
C THR A 61 -5.39 10.26 -6.91
N GLY A 62 -6.15 9.68 -7.84
CA GLY A 62 -6.46 10.32 -9.11
C GLY A 62 -7.28 9.44 -10.03
N PHE A 63 -7.67 10.03 -11.15
CA PHE A 63 -8.34 9.39 -12.26
C PHE A 63 -7.36 9.43 -13.43
N GLY A 64 -6.67 8.31 -13.69
CA GLY A 64 -5.71 8.17 -14.78
C GLY A 64 -6.39 7.93 -16.12
N ASP A 65 -5.62 7.89 -17.20
CA ASP A 65 -6.17 7.81 -18.57
C ASP A 65 -6.99 6.52 -18.83
N SER A 66 -6.74 5.44 -18.09
CA SER A 66 -7.46 4.16 -18.24
C SER A 66 -7.71 3.41 -16.94
N SER A 67 -7.48 4.05 -15.78
CA SER A 67 -7.69 3.46 -14.47
C SER A 67 -8.05 4.51 -13.43
N VAL A 68 -8.77 4.09 -12.39
CA VAL A 68 -8.82 4.83 -11.13
C VAL A 68 -7.56 4.48 -10.34
N ASP A 69 -6.80 5.49 -9.92
CA ASP A 69 -5.53 5.28 -9.25
C ASP A 69 -5.71 5.33 -7.73
N TYR A 70 -5.15 4.34 -7.04
CA TYR A 70 -5.25 4.19 -5.60
C TYR A 70 -3.89 4.15 -4.94
N VAL A 71 -3.85 4.62 -3.69
CA VAL A 71 -2.75 4.36 -2.76
C VAL A 71 -3.26 3.60 -1.54
N LEU A 72 -2.74 2.38 -1.37
CA LEU A 72 -2.90 1.58 -0.17
C LEU A 72 -1.73 1.85 0.77
N ARG A 73 -2.04 2.34 1.96
CA ARG A 73 -1.07 2.68 2.99
C ARG A 73 -1.23 1.77 4.19
N PHE A 74 -0.14 1.16 4.63
CA PHE A 74 -0.13 0.26 5.77
C PHE A 74 1.17 0.38 6.56
N TRP A 75 1.14 -0.13 7.80
CA TRP A 75 2.27 -0.12 8.71
C TRP A 75 2.80 -1.53 8.91
N ILE A 76 4.12 -1.66 9.01
CA ILE A 76 4.82 -2.91 9.33
C ILE A 76 5.74 -2.68 10.52
N THR A 77 6.02 -3.72 11.31
CA THR A 77 6.89 -3.64 12.51
C THR A 77 8.34 -4.00 12.25
N ASP A 78 8.66 -4.45 11.03
CA ASP A 78 9.94 -5.08 10.71
C ASP A 78 10.53 -4.45 9.44
N SER A 79 11.51 -3.56 9.63
CA SER A 79 12.32 -2.96 8.58
C SER A 79 13.48 -3.84 8.11
N GLU A 80 13.92 -4.80 8.94
CA GLU A 80 15.13 -5.59 8.71
C GLU A 80 14.87 -6.79 7.79
N GLY A 81 13.67 -7.39 7.84
CA GLY A 81 13.25 -8.51 6.99
C GLY A 81 12.94 -8.15 5.52
N GLY A 82 13.37 -6.98 5.04
CA GLY A 82 13.22 -6.52 3.66
C GLY A 82 11.83 -6.01 3.28
N LEU A 83 11.76 -4.76 2.83
CA LEU A 83 10.51 -4.07 2.47
C LEU A 83 9.84 -4.63 1.20
N THR A 84 10.64 -5.08 0.24
CA THR A 84 10.17 -5.60 -1.05
C THR A 84 9.31 -6.85 -0.90
N ASN A 85 9.66 -7.72 0.05
CA ASN A 85 8.93 -8.97 0.30
C ASN A 85 7.50 -8.69 0.77
N VAL A 86 7.31 -7.71 1.66
CA VAL A 86 5.98 -7.35 2.14
C VAL A 86 5.14 -6.74 1.03
N ARG A 87 5.72 -5.83 0.24
CA ARG A 87 5.02 -5.23 -0.91
C ARG A 87 4.55 -6.31 -1.88
N GLY A 88 5.41 -7.28 -2.22
CA GLY A 88 5.06 -8.40 -3.09
C GLY A 88 3.93 -9.26 -2.53
N GLN A 89 3.97 -9.58 -1.23
CA GLN A 89 2.90 -10.32 -0.58
C GLN A 89 1.56 -9.57 -0.59
N VAL A 90 1.58 -8.25 -0.36
CA VAL A 90 0.37 -7.43 -0.42
C VAL A 90 -0.15 -7.33 -1.85
N PHE A 91 0.72 -7.18 -2.87
CA PHE A 91 0.30 -7.22 -4.27
C PHE A 91 -0.35 -8.55 -4.66
N LEU A 92 0.22 -9.68 -4.23
CA LEU A 92 -0.38 -10.99 -4.47
C LEU A 92 -1.72 -11.15 -3.75
N ALA A 93 -1.82 -10.71 -2.49
CA ALA A 93 -3.07 -10.73 -1.77
C ALA A 93 -4.15 -9.84 -2.43
N LEU A 94 -3.76 -8.67 -2.94
CA LEU A 94 -4.64 -7.80 -3.72
C LEU A 94 -5.13 -8.49 -4.99
N TRP A 95 -4.22 -9.08 -5.75
CA TRP A 95 -4.55 -9.82 -6.97
C TRP A 95 -5.53 -10.96 -6.70
N ASP A 96 -5.26 -11.78 -5.69
CA ASP A 96 -6.12 -12.90 -5.31
C ASP A 96 -7.49 -12.43 -4.80
N ALA A 97 -7.54 -11.27 -4.13
CA ALA A 97 -8.79 -10.70 -3.64
C ALA A 97 -9.64 -10.15 -4.78
N PHE A 98 -9.05 -9.42 -5.73
CA PHE A 98 -9.76 -8.94 -6.92
C PHE A 98 -10.19 -10.05 -7.86
N LYS A 99 -9.47 -11.18 -7.90
CA LYS A 99 -9.86 -12.35 -8.70
C LYS A 99 -11.07 -13.12 -8.15
N LYS A 100 -11.37 -12.97 -6.85
CA LYS A 100 -12.46 -13.69 -6.17
C LYS A 100 -13.78 -12.93 -6.20
N HIS A 101 -13.72 -11.63 -6.44
CA HIS A 101 -14.87 -10.75 -6.61
C HIS A 101 -15.09 -10.51 -8.11
#